data_AF-H3NW49-F1
#
_entry.id   AF-H3NW49-F1
#
_cell.length_a   1.000
_cell.length_b   1.000
_cell.length_c   1.000
_cell.angle_alpha   90.00
_cell.angle_beta   90.00
_cell.angle_gamma   90.00
#
_symmetry.space_group_name_H-M   'P 1'
#
loop_
_entity.id
_entity.type
_entity.pdbx_description
1 polymer ?
#
loop_
_entity_poly.entity_id
_entity_poly.type
_entity_poly.pdbx_seq_one_letter_code
_entity_poly.pdbx_strand_id
1 'polypeptide(L)'
;MESSKLKALLLAALVSTILVAANTHRVNPDTDELKPEGQSLVDSKRVADPKEAADPRKVSDPQQKVPLILQTTASNCGLASLAMLLSHYLQKPVSLASLERTATILLSASSQRWKTEGYSIGELQSLASAYGISLRAARIGAAELQSLTFPLLAWIDLGSNGHFTVVQSFEGGEASLADPTRGYLRLGKAMWDRLWHKGATGIVLFVD
;
A
#
# COMPACT_ATOMS: atom_id res chain seq x y z
N MET A 1 -62.05 6.46 39.19
CA MET A 1 -61.20 6.63 37.99
C MET A 1 -59.79 6.21 38.42
N GLU A 2 -59.62 4.92 38.72
CA GLU A 2 -58.94 3.93 37.87
C GLU A 2 -57.44 4.25 37.74
N SER A 3 -56.60 3.60 38.55
CA SER A 3 -55.90 2.32 38.27
C SER A 3 -54.57 2.61 37.56
N SER A 4 -53.41 2.53 38.22
CA SER A 4 -52.63 1.29 38.47
C SER A 4 -52.56 0.33 37.28
N LYS A 5 -51.36 -0.28 37.12
CA LYS A 5 -50.86 -1.11 35.99
C LYS A 5 -50.14 -0.21 34.96
N LEU A 6 -48.91 -0.46 34.49
CA LEU A 6 -48.21 -1.73 34.33
C LEU A 6 -46.72 -1.65 34.73
N LYS A 7 -46.30 -2.73 35.39
CA LYS A 7 -44.93 -3.23 35.51
C LYS A 7 -44.38 -3.64 34.13
N ALA A 8 -43.05 -3.64 34.07
CA ALA A 8 -42.19 -4.46 33.22
C ALA A 8 -42.07 -4.08 31.73
N LEU A 9 -40.91 -3.51 31.37
CA LEU A 9 -40.21 -3.99 30.17
C LEU A 9 -38.69 -4.01 30.40
N LEU A 10 -38.22 -5.24 30.54
CA LEU A 10 -36.85 -5.70 30.38
C LEU A 10 -36.43 -5.48 28.91
N LEU A 11 -35.25 -4.92 28.62
CA LEU A 11 -34.22 -5.58 27.79
C LEU A 11 -32.99 -4.68 27.58
N ALA A 12 -31.84 -5.34 27.64
CA ALA A 12 -30.51 -4.81 27.46
C ALA A 12 -30.13 -4.55 25.98
N ALA A 13 -29.01 -3.84 25.85
CA ALA A 13 -28.04 -3.86 24.74
C ALA A 13 -28.46 -3.19 23.41
N LEU A 14 -27.71 -2.15 23.01
CA LEU A 14 -26.61 -2.32 22.05
C LEU A 14 -25.94 -0.97 21.76
N VAL A 15 -24.63 -0.94 21.95
CA VAL A 15 -23.71 0.05 21.41
C VAL A 15 -23.87 0.03 19.89
N SER A 16 -24.46 1.06 19.30
CA SER A 16 -24.52 1.18 17.84
C SER A 16 -23.14 1.51 17.30
N THR A 17 -22.43 0.45 16.94
CA THR A 17 -21.33 0.40 16.01
C THR A 17 -21.76 1.07 14.71
N ILE A 18 -21.20 2.24 14.37
CA ILE A 18 -21.26 2.73 13.00
C ILE A 18 -20.20 1.95 12.23
N LEU A 19 -20.63 0.79 11.72
CA LEU A 19 -19.96 0.08 10.64
C LEU A 19 -20.14 0.94 9.38
N VAL A 20 -19.13 1.75 9.05
CA VAL A 20 -19.02 2.33 7.72
C VAL A 20 -18.79 1.18 6.76
N ALA A 21 -19.85 0.76 6.07
CA ALA A 21 -19.75 -0.12 4.92
C ALA A 21 -18.93 0.62 3.86
N ALA A 22 -17.65 0.26 3.74
CA ALA A 22 -16.81 0.70 2.64
C ALA A 22 -17.43 0.18 1.35
N ASN A 23 -17.97 1.10 0.55
CA ASN A 23 -18.42 0.83 -0.80
C ASN A 23 -17.17 0.48 -1.63
N THR A 24 -16.84 -0.80 -1.73
CA THR A 24 -15.64 -1.31 -2.39
C THR A 24 -15.75 -1.19 -3.90
N HIS A 25 -15.39 -0.02 -4.44
CA HIS A 25 -15.13 0.12 -5.87
C HIS A 25 -13.68 -0.29 -6.18
N ARG A 26 -13.55 -1.11 -7.22
CA ARG A 26 -12.35 -1.87 -7.59
C ARG A 26 -11.28 -0.95 -8.21
N VAL A 27 -10.12 -0.83 -7.57
CA VAL A 27 -8.87 -0.51 -8.28
C VAL A 27 -8.21 -1.81 -8.66
N ASN A 28 -8.30 -2.15 -9.94
CA ASN A 28 -7.40 -3.12 -10.54
C ASN A 28 -6.24 -2.33 -11.18
N PRO A 29 -4.98 -2.74 -10.99
CA PRO A 29 -3.94 -2.29 -11.91
C PRO A 29 -4.32 -2.81 -13.31
N ASP A 30 -4.33 -1.97 -14.32
CA ASP A 30 -4.51 -2.43 -15.70
C ASP A 30 -3.39 -3.45 -16.01
N THR A 31 -3.76 -4.72 -16.21
CA THR A 31 -2.83 -5.87 -16.32
C THR A 31 -2.53 -6.32 -17.74
N ASP A 32 -2.91 -5.54 -18.76
CA ASP A 32 -2.60 -5.90 -20.14
C ASP A 32 -1.13 -5.54 -20.44
N GLU A 33 -0.36 -6.50 -20.95
CA GLU A 33 1.08 -6.40 -21.33
C GLU A 33 2.18 -6.56 -20.25
N LEU A 34 2.09 -7.56 -19.37
CA LEU A 34 3.28 -8.08 -18.69
C LEU A 34 3.42 -9.59 -18.93
N LYS A 35 4.24 -9.97 -19.93
CA LYS A 35 4.59 -11.36 -20.23
C LYS A 35 5.63 -11.91 -19.24
N PRO A 36 5.52 -13.17 -18.77
CA PRO A 36 6.51 -13.78 -17.90
C PRO A 36 7.53 -14.60 -18.70
N GLU A 37 8.81 -14.51 -18.34
CA GLU A 37 9.84 -15.46 -18.80
C GLU A 37 10.57 -16.11 -17.61
N GLY A 38 10.79 -17.43 -17.73
CA GLY A 38 12.00 -18.15 -17.33
C GLY A 38 12.29 -18.36 -15.83
N GLN A 39 12.05 -19.58 -15.35
CA GLN A 39 12.45 -20.10 -14.03
C GLN A 39 13.93 -20.50 -13.97
N SER A 40 14.59 -20.37 -12.80
CA SER A 40 15.47 -21.43 -12.24
C SER A 40 15.93 -21.18 -10.78
N LEU A 41 15.70 -22.23 -9.98
CA LEU A 41 16.26 -22.75 -8.71
C LEU A 41 17.60 -22.17 -8.19
N VAL A 42 17.78 -21.98 -6.85
CA VAL A 42 18.52 -22.85 -5.88
C VAL A 42 18.30 -22.45 -4.39
N ASP A 43 18.39 -23.45 -3.50
CA ASP A 43 18.31 -23.52 -2.02
C ASP A 43 19.34 -22.75 -1.18
N SER A 44 18.94 -22.27 0.03
CA SER A 44 19.44 -22.79 1.34
C SER A 44 19.06 -21.93 2.57
N LYS A 45 18.11 -22.48 3.33
CA LYS A 45 17.96 -22.55 4.81
C LYS A 45 18.65 -21.52 5.74
N ARG A 46 17.82 -20.70 6.39
CA ARG A 46 17.95 -20.28 7.80
C ARG A 46 16.54 -20.32 8.42
N VAL A 47 16.28 -21.25 9.34
CA VAL A 47 14.93 -21.45 9.91
C VAL A 47 14.76 -20.51 11.09
N ALA A 48 13.96 -19.46 10.90
CA ALA A 48 13.46 -18.61 11.98
C ALA A 48 12.26 -19.28 12.68
N ASP A 49 12.04 -18.93 13.95
CA ASP A 49 11.00 -19.48 14.79
C ASP A 49 9.59 -19.29 14.18
N PRO A 50 8.76 -20.35 14.02
CA PRO A 50 7.52 -20.30 13.24
C PRO A 50 6.47 -19.29 13.74
N LYS A 51 6.57 -18.86 15.00
CA LYS A 51 5.62 -17.94 15.65
C LYS A 51 6.01 -16.46 15.51
N GLU A 52 7.29 -16.16 15.31
CA GLU A 52 7.80 -14.78 15.19
C GLU A 52 7.64 -14.23 13.75
N ALA A 53 7.50 -15.11 12.77
CA ALA A 53 7.28 -14.77 11.36
C ALA A 53 5.84 -14.32 11.03
N ALA A 54 4.91 -14.34 11.99
CA ALA A 54 3.47 -14.28 11.71
C ALA A 54 2.81 -12.90 11.92
N ASP A 55 3.41 -11.95 12.64
CA ASP A 55 2.75 -10.65 12.96
C ASP A 55 3.59 -9.45 12.47
N PRO A 56 3.01 -8.48 11.72
CA PRO A 56 3.69 -7.23 11.38
C PRO A 56 4.21 -6.51 12.63
N ARG A 57 5.54 -6.37 12.73
CA ARG A 57 6.16 -5.58 13.79
C ARG A 57 6.11 -4.11 13.39
N LYS A 58 5.35 -3.31 14.14
CA LYS A 58 5.40 -1.85 14.03
C LYS A 58 6.73 -1.37 14.61
N VAL A 59 7.47 -0.57 13.84
CA VAL A 59 8.81 -0.10 14.25
C VAL A 59 8.77 1.41 14.45
N SER A 60 9.41 1.90 15.51
CA SER A 60 9.37 3.31 15.92
C SER A 60 10.62 4.14 15.57
N ASP A 61 11.66 3.58 14.93
CA ASP A 61 13.02 4.19 14.90
C ASP A 61 13.92 3.73 13.72
N PRO A 62 15.20 4.15 13.56
CA PRO A 62 15.74 5.37 12.93
C PRO A 62 16.34 5.16 11.52
N GLN A 63 16.30 3.96 10.96
CA GLN A 63 16.84 3.67 9.61
C GLN A 63 15.89 4.09 8.47
N GLN A 64 14.97 5.00 8.75
CA GLN A 64 13.93 5.44 7.83
C GLN A 64 14.56 6.24 6.69
N LYS A 65 14.65 5.62 5.52
CA LYS A 65 15.16 6.28 4.31
C LYS A 65 14.16 7.27 3.74
N VAL A 66 12.87 7.08 4.05
CA VAL A 66 11.76 7.88 3.50
C VAL A 66 10.95 8.53 4.62
N PRO A 67 10.51 9.80 4.44
CA PRO A 67 9.59 10.43 5.37
C PRO A 67 8.23 9.72 5.34
N LEU A 68 7.58 9.58 6.50
CA LEU A 68 6.24 9.00 6.55
C LEU A 68 5.18 10.05 6.23
N ILE A 69 4.37 9.76 5.22
CA ILE A 69 3.20 10.55 4.86
C ILE A 69 1.99 9.62 4.93
N LEU A 70 1.11 9.87 5.90
CA LEU A 70 -0.11 9.10 6.06
C LEU A 70 -1.16 9.55 5.05
N GLN A 71 -1.94 8.57 4.57
CA GLN A 71 -3.09 8.85 3.73
C GLN A 71 -4.21 9.51 4.54
N THR A 72 -4.99 10.37 3.89
CA THR A 72 -6.11 11.09 4.52
C THR A 72 -7.47 10.54 4.11
N THR A 73 -7.53 9.77 3.03
CA THR A 73 -8.73 9.07 2.56
C THR A 73 -8.41 7.61 2.28
N ALA A 74 -9.42 6.76 2.10
CA ALA A 74 -9.22 5.37 1.71
C ALA A 74 -8.59 5.21 0.31
N SER A 75 -8.72 6.22 -0.56
CA SER A 75 -8.34 6.18 -1.97
C SER A 75 -6.95 6.76 -2.28
N ASN A 76 -6.36 7.56 -1.37
CA ASN A 76 -5.09 8.26 -1.66
C ASN A 76 -3.83 7.54 -1.14
N CYS A 77 -3.88 6.23 -0.87
CA CYS A 77 -2.70 5.44 -0.48
C CYS A 77 -1.55 5.50 -1.51
N GLY A 78 -1.88 5.40 -2.81
CA GLY A 78 -0.91 5.51 -3.90
C GLY A 78 -0.26 6.88 -3.97
N LEU A 79 -1.04 7.94 -3.73
CA LEU A 79 -0.55 9.31 -3.76
C LEU A 79 0.35 9.64 -2.56
N ALA A 80 -0.04 9.18 -1.37
CA ALA A 80 0.78 9.29 -0.17
C ALA A 80 2.10 8.53 -0.32
N SER A 81 2.05 7.31 -0.87
CA SER A 81 3.25 6.52 -1.16
C SER A 81 4.15 7.19 -2.19
N LEU A 82 3.57 7.76 -3.26
CA LEU A 82 4.32 8.53 -4.25
C LEU A 82 4.95 9.78 -3.63
N ALA A 83 4.25 10.48 -2.73
CA ALA A 83 4.79 11.64 -2.02
C ALA A 83 6.05 11.27 -1.22
N MET A 84 6.03 10.14 -0.52
CA MET A 84 7.17 9.62 0.24
C MET A 84 8.34 9.28 -0.69
N LEU A 85 8.07 8.60 -1.80
CA LEU A 85 9.07 8.23 -2.80
C LEU A 85 9.72 9.46 -3.45
N LEU A 86 8.91 10.40 -3.95
CA LEU A 86 9.40 11.64 -4.56
C LEU A 86 10.20 12.46 -3.56
N SER A 87 9.77 12.52 -2.29
CA SER A 87 10.50 13.25 -1.26
C SER A 87 11.91 12.70 -1.05
N HIS A 88 12.05 11.38 -1.12
CA HIS A 88 13.35 10.71 -1.05
C HIS A 88 14.22 11.04 -2.27
N TYR A 89 13.74 10.78 -3.49
CA TYR A 89 14.57 10.93 -4.68
C TYR A 89 14.91 12.39 -5.02
N LEU A 90 14.00 13.33 -4.73
CA LEU A 90 14.23 14.75 -4.96
C LEU A 90 15.01 15.43 -3.83
N GLN A 91 15.23 14.74 -2.71
CA GLN A 91 15.84 15.28 -1.49
C GLN A 91 15.13 16.57 -1.01
N LYS A 92 13.81 16.63 -1.21
CA LYS A 92 12.95 17.79 -0.94
C LYS A 92 11.56 17.33 -0.54
N PRO A 93 10.91 17.94 0.47
CA PRO A 93 9.56 17.53 0.87
C PRO A 93 8.54 17.68 -0.26
N VAL A 94 7.86 16.59 -0.58
CA VAL A 94 6.66 16.58 -1.44
C VAL A 94 5.47 16.23 -0.57
N SER A 95 4.51 17.17 -0.46
CA SER A 95 3.32 16.97 0.36
C SER A 95 2.23 16.22 -0.41
N LEU A 96 1.38 15.48 0.32
CA LEU A 96 0.18 14.87 -0.24
C LEU A 96 -0.71 15.92 -0.93
N ALA A 97 -0.95 17.07 -0.27
CA ALA A 97 -1.75 18.17 -0.80
C ALA A 97 -1.18 18.80 -2.08
N SER A 98 0.15 18.81 -2.27
CA SER A 98 0.74 19.24 -3.55
C SER A 98 0.46 18.26 -4.66
N LEU A 99 0.56 16.94 -4.40
CA LEU A 99 0.26 15.93 -5.39
C LEU A 99 -1.24 15.89 -5.74
N GLU A 100 -2.14 16.10 -4.78
CA GLU A 100 -3.59 16.16 -5.04
C GLU A 100 -3.95 17.34 -5.97
N ARG A 101 -3.28 18.48 -5.79
CA ARG A 101 -3.41 19.63 -6.70
C ARG A 101 -2.88 19.30 -8.09
N THR A 102 -1.69 18.69 -8.18
CA THR A 102 -1.12 18.26 -9.46
C THR A 102 -2.03 17.25 -10.18
N ALA A 103 -2.60 16.29 -9.44
CA ALA A 103 -3.57 15.33 -9.97
C ALA A 103 -4.83 15.99 -10.50
N THR A 104 -5.34 17.02 -9.83
CA THR A 104 -6.52 17.78 -10.29
C THR A 104 -6.24 18.52 -11.60
N ILE A 105 -4.99 18.91 -11.86
CA ILE A 105 -4.58 19.63 -13.07
C ILE A 105 -4.28 18.66 -14.22
N LEU A 106 -3.55 17.58 -13.95
CA LEU A 106 -3.02 16.68 -14.98
C LEU A 106 -3.96 15.55 -15.37
N LEU A 107 -4.77 15.06 -14.42
CA LEU A 107 -5.65 13.92 -14.67
C LEU A 107 -7.02 14.43 -15.11
N SER A 108 -7.62 13.77 -16.10
CA SER A 108 -8.87 14.22 -16.71
C SER A 108 -9.97 14.50 -15.67
N ALA A 109 -10.52 15.70 -15.72
CA ALA A 109 -11.62 16.13 -14.86
C ALA A 109 -12.91 15.32 -15.08
N SER A 110 -13.06 14.63 -16.22
CA SER A 110 -14.29 13.90 -16.56
C SER A 110 -14.47 12.58 -15.80
N SER A 111 -13.42 12.01 -15.22
CA SER A 111 -13.53 10.76 -14.47
C SER A 111 -13.43 10.97 -12.96
N GLN A 112 -12.50 11.81 -12.46
CA GLN A 112 -12.15 11.99 -11.03
C GLN A 112 -12.20 10.69 -10.20
N ARG A 113 -12.02 9.55 -10.87
CA ARG A 113 -12.31 8.21 -10.36
C ARG A 113 -11.35 7.86 -9.24
N TRP A 114 -10.15 8.40 -9.32
CA TRP A 114 -9.13 8.30 -8.29
C TRP A 114 -9.56 8.84 -6.92
N LYS A 115 -10.55 9.75 -6.83
CA LYS A 115 -11.04 10.23 -5.53
C LYS A 115 -11.80 9.16 -4.77
N THR A 116 -12.50 8.26 -5.47
CA THR A 116 -13.32 7.21 -4.85
C THR A 116 -12.66 5.85 -4.90
N GLU A 117 -11.90 5.58 -5.96
CA GLU A 117 -11.31 4.28 -6.21
C GLU A 117 -9.84 4.27 -5.82
N GLY A 118 -9.11 5.31 -6.19
CA GLY A 118 -7.67 5.43 -5.98
C GLY A 118 -6.92 5.52 -7.30
N TYR A 119 -5.61 5.71 -7.21
CA TYR A 119 -4.76 6.03 -8.36
C TYR A 119 -4.28 4.75 -9.06
N SER A 120 -4.42 4.72 -10.38
CA SER A 120 -3.84 3.69 -11.26
C SER A 120 -2.32 3.86 -11.39
N ILE A 121 -1.64 2.82 -11.87
CA ILE A 121 -0.19 2.85 -12.14
C ILE A 121 0.18 3.97 -13.11
N GLY A 122 -0.55 4.09 -14.23
CA GLY A 122 -0.31 5.12 -15.24
C GLY A 122 -0.52 6.55 -14.70
N GLU A 123 -1.50 6.75 -13.82
CA GLU A 123 -1.69 8.03 -13.14
C GLU A 123 -0.52 8.35 -12.20
N LEU A 124 -0.05 7.36 -11.42
CA LEU A 124 1.13 7.54 -10.55
C LEU A 124 2.40 7.85 -11.36
N GLN A 125 2.61 7.19 -12.49
CA GLN A 125 3.74 7.47 -13.40
C GLN A 125 3.65 8.88 -14.01
N SER A 126 2.46 9.29 -14.45
CA SER A 126 2.21 10.62 -14.99
C SER A 126 2.48 11.70 -13.95
N LEU A 127 2.03 11.46 -12.70
CA LEU A 127 2.29 12.35 -11.58
C LEU A 127 3.77 12.41 -11.22
N ALA A 128 4.48 11.28 -11.18
CA ALA A 128 5.92 11.27 -10.93
C ALA A 128 6.69 12.06 -12.00
N SER A 129 6.29 11.90 -13.26
CA SER A 129 6.91 12.59 -14.41
C SER A 129 6.75 14.11 -14.31
N ALA A 130 5.63 14.59 -13.77
CA ALA A 130 5.43 16.03 -13.51
C ALA A 130 6.39 16.61 -12.46
N TYR A 131 7.02 15.75 -11.66
CA TYR A 131 8.06 16.10 -10.70
C TYR A 131 9.47 15.78 -11.22
N GLY A 132 9.60 15.39 -12.49
CA GLY A 132 10.88 15.05 -13.11
C GLY A 132 11.43 13.67 -12.75
N ILE A 133 10.60 12.78 -12.19
CA ILE A 133 10.98 11.39 -11.86
C ILE A 133 10.26 10.43 -12.80
N SER A 134 11.02 9.58 -13.48
CA SER A 134 10.46 8.48 -14.28
C SER A 134 10.26 7.25 -13.40
N LEU A 135 9.05 6.67 -13.42
CA LEU A 135 8.75 5.41 -12.75
C LEU A 135 8.51 4.32 -13.77
N ARG A 136 9.24 3.21 -13.64
CA ARG A 136 8.95 1.97 -14.35
C ARG A 136 8.08 1.08 -13.48
N ALA A 137 7.06 0.47 -14.09
CA ALA A 137 6.23 -0.54 -13.45
C ALA A 137 6.62 -1.92 -13.97
N ALA A 138 6.71 -2.90 -13.08
CA ALA A 138 6.99 -4.28 -13.47
C ALA A 138 6.26 -5.25 -12.55
N ARG A 139 5.97 -6.44 -13.10
CA ARG A 139 5.50 -7.60 -12.35
C ARG A 139 6.66 -8.58 -12.23
N ILE A 140 7.19 -8.73 -11.03
CA ILE A 140 8.48 -9.41 -10.79
C ILE A 140 8.35 -10.46 -9.68
N GLY A 141 9.30 -11.39 -9.65
CA GLY A 141 9.44 -12.37 -8.56
C GLY A 141 10.30 -11.84 -7.40
N ALA A 142 10.29 -12.56 -6.27
CA ALA A 142 11.06 -12.18 -5.08
C ALA A 142 12.59 -12.12 -5.31
N ALA A 143 13.13 -12.97 -6.18
CA ALA A 143 14.56 -12.95 -6.50
C ALA A 143 14.96 -11.67 -7.25
N GLU A 144 14.16 -11.24 -8.22
CA GLU A 144 14.37 -10.00 -8.97
C GLU A 144 14.18 -8.77 -8.06
N LEU A 145 13.19 -8.79 -7.17
CA LEU A 145 12.97 -7.72 -6.18
C LEU A 145 14.22 -7.44 -5.33
N GLN A 146 14.98 -8.48 -4.95
CA GLN A 146 16.22 -8.31 -4.17
C GLN A 146 17.31 -7.55 -4.93
N SER A 147 17.25 -7.54 -6.27
CA SER A 147 18.23 -6.87 -7.12
C SER A 147 17.87 -5.42 -7.45
N LEU A 148 16.65 -4.97 -7.12
CA LEU A 148 16.21 -3.61 -7.40
C LEU A 148 16.77 -2.58 -6.41
N THR A 149 16.83 -1.34 -6.88
CA THR A 149 17.16 -0.18 -6.04
C THR A 149 15.94 0.20 -5.19
N PHE A 150 16.19 0.46 -3.90
CA PHE A 150 15.21 0.94 -2.95
C PHE A 150 15.49 2.40 -2.55
N PRO A 151 14.45 3.19 -2.21
CA PRO A 151 13.06 2.79 -2.02
C PRO A 151 12.27 2.65 -3.33
N LEU A 152 11.22 1.82 -3.30
CA LEU A 152 10.28 1.64 -4.43
C LEU A 152 8.84 1.53 -3.91
N LEU A 153 7.84 1.62 -4.80
CA LEU A 153 6.45 1.32 -4.45
C LEU A 153 6.15 -0.15 -4.72
N ALA A 154 5.43 -0.79 -3.82
CA ALA A 154 4.84 -2.10 -4.04
C ALA A 154 3.33 -2.04 -3.91
N TRP A 155 2.65 -2.83 -4.74
CA TRP A 155 1.22 -3.08 -4.60
C TRP A 155 1.01 -4.37 -3.82
N ILE A 156 0.39 -4.28 -2.64
CA ILE A 156 0.13 -5.39 -1.73
C ILE A 156 -1.37 -5.56 -1.49
N ASP A 157 -1.79 -6.74 -1.05
CA ASP A 157 -3.17 -7.04 -0.66
C ASP A 157 -3.28 -7.16 0.86
N LEU A 158 -3.84 -6.12 1.48
CA LEU A 158 -4.11 -6.10 2.92
C LEU A 158 -5.49 -6.68 3.30
N GLY A 159 -6.22 -7.29 2.35
CA GLY A 159 -7.57 -7.84 2.55
C GLY A 159 -8.71 -6.85 2.27
N SER A 160 -8.42 -5.65 1.76
CA SER A 160 -9.39 -4.56 1.58
C SER A 160 -9.33 -3.91 0.19
N ASN A 161 -9.04 -4.70 -0.86
CA ASN A 161 -8.61 -4.26 -2.19
C ASN A 161 -7.16 -3.74 -2.18
N GLY A 162 -6.51 -3.81 -3.34
CA GLY A 162 -5.08 -3.55 -3.48
C GLY A 162 -4.61 -2.22 -2.90
N HIS A 163 -3.39 -2.20 -2.37
CA HIS A 163 -2.86 -1.12 -1.57
C HIS A 163 -1.42 -0.80 -1.97
N PHE A 164 -1.11 0.47 -2.18
CA PHE A 164 0.27 0.90 -2.43
C PHE A 164 0.96 1.25 -1.12
N THR A 165 2.20 0.77 -0.98
CA THR A 165 3.11 1.09 0.12
C THR A 165 4.51 1.35 -0.44
N VAL A 166 5.36 2.05 0.33
CA VAL A 166 6.78 2.15 0.02
C VAL A 166 7.53 0.97 0.65
N VAL A 167 8.37 0.30 -0.11
CA VAL A 167 9.38 -0.64 0.37
C VAL A 167 10.70 0.11 0.49
N GLN A 168 11.25 0.20 1.70
CA GLN A 168 12.51 0.89 1.99
C GLN A 168 13.74 -0.02 1.84
N SER A 169 13.55 -1.31 2.07
CA SER A 169 14.55 -2.36 1.85
C SER A 169 13.89 -3.74 1.77
N PHE A 170 14.56 -4.67 1.12
CA PHE A 170 14.17 -6.07 1.05
C PHE A 170 15.41 -6.97 1.19
N GLU A 171 15.53 -7.69 2.30
CA GLU A 171 16.72 -8.47 2.64
C GLU A 171 16.32 -9.81 3.27
N GLY A 172 16.86 -10.92 2.77
CA GLY A 172 16.54 -12.26 3.30
C GLY A 172 15.06 -12.64 3.21
N GLY A 173 14.29 -11.98 2.32
CA GLY A 173 12.84 -12.12 2.24
C GLY A 173 12.06 -11.24 3.21
N GLU A 174 12.72 -10.48 4.08
CA GLU A 174 12.06 -9.51 4.96
C GLU A 174 11.92 -8.15 4.27
N ALA A 175 10.75 -7.54 4.37
CA ALA A 175 10.48 -6.21 3.83
C ALA A 175 10.38 -5.17 4.95
N SER A 176 11.10 -4.05 4.80
CA SER A 176 10.89 -2.86 5.64
C SER A 176 10.04 -1.86 4.86
N LEU A 177 8.89 -1.49 5.40
CA LEU A 177 7.89 -0.66 4.73
C LEU A 177 7.74 0.70 5.38
N ALA A 178 7.41 1.71 4.58
CA ALA A 178 6.71 2.91 5.02
C ALA A 178 5.31 2.88 4.42
N ASP A 179 4.34 2.45 5.23
CA ASP A 179 2.97 2.22 4.80
C ASP A 179 2.09 3.43 5.12
N PRO A 180 1.34 3.99 4.15
CA PRO A 180 0.57 5.20 4.35
C PRO A 180 -0.67 5.01 5.26
N THR A 181 -1.10 3.77 5.56
CA THR A 181 -2.15 3.47 6.53
C THR A 181 -1.62 3.15 7.92
N ARG A 182 -0.49 2.42 7.99
CA ARG A 182 -0.03 1.75 9.21
C ARG A 182 1.26 2.34 9.78
N GLY A 183 1.92 3.23 9.03
CA GLY A 183 3.23 3.75 9.36
C GLY A 183 4.35 2.78 9.00
N TYR A 184 5.44 2.83 9.77
CA TYR A 184 6.58 1.97 9.52
C TYR A 184 6.34 0.53 10.02
N LEU A 185 6.58 -0.43 9.15
CA LEU A 185 6.37 -1.86 9.41
C LEU A 185 7.61 -2.64 8.99
N ARG A 186 7.90 -3.72 9.70
CA ARG A 186 8.78 -4.78 9.21
C ARG A 186 7.99 -6.08 9.06
N LEU A 187 8.04 -6.66 7.88
CA LEU A 187 7.35 -7.89 7.54
C LEU A 187 8.36 -9.02 7.35
N GLY A 188 8.15 -10.12 8.07
CA GLY A 188 8.88 -11.36 7.80
C GLY A 188 8.48 -11.97 6.46
N LYS A 189 9.32 -12.87 5.94
CA LYS A 189 9.14 -13.50 4.62
C LYS A 189 7.75 -14.05 4.37
N ALA A 190 7.21 -14.85 5.29
CA ALA A 190 5.91 -15.47 5.12
C ALA A 190 4.77 -14.44 4.98
N MET A 191 4.83 -13.35 5.75
CA MET A 191 3.86 -12.27 5.67
C MET A 191 4.04 -11.47 4.38
N TRP A 192 5.27 -11.12 4.01
CA TRP A 192 5.54 -10.42 2.75
C TRP A 192 5.04 -11.22 1.55
N ASP A 193 5.39 -12.50 1.46
CA ASP A 193 4.95 -13.40 0.40
C ASP A 193 3.41 -13.44 0.32
N ARG A 194 2.74 -13.53 1.47
CA ARG A 194 1.27 -13.52 1.52
C ARG A 194 0.64 -12.23 1.00
N LEU A 195 1.21 -11.07 1.34
CA LEU A 195 0.62 -9.77 1.03
C LEU A 195 0.98 -9.30 -0.39
N TRP A 196 2.21 -9.51 -0.83
CA TRP A 196 2.69 -8.98 -2.11
C TRP A 196 2.45 -9.93 -3.29
N HIS A 197 2.55 -11.25 -3.09
CA HIS A 197 2.33 -12.21 -4.17
C HIS A 197 0.86 -12.61 -4.29
N LYS A 198 0.24 -12.22 -5.40
CA LYS A 198 -0.93 -12.94 -5.94
C LYS A 198 -0.42 -14.03 -6.89
N GLY A 199 0.04 -15.15 -6.32
CA GLY A 199 0.67 -16.25 -7.06
C GLY A 199 2.19 -16.30 -6.86
N ALA A 200 2.97 -16.12 -7.93
CA ALA A 200 4.43 -16.20 -7.92
C ALA A 200 5.15 -14.85 -8.13
N THR A 201 4.41 -13.78 -8.43
CA THR A 201 4.95 -12.45 -8.72
C THR A 201 4.09 -11.35 -8.11
N GLY A 202 4.69 -10.19 -7.87
CA GLY A 202 4.01 -8.98 -7.38
C GLY A 202 4.32 -7.77 -8.25
N ILE A 203 3.55 -6.69 -8.09
CA ILE A 203 3.74 -5.44 -8.85
C ILE A 203 4.59 -4.48 -8.02
N VAL A 204 5.54 -3.82 -8.70
CA VAL A 204 6.34 -2.72 -8.16
C VAL A 204 6.40 -1.55 -9.13
N LEU A 205 6.60 -0.34 -8.60
CA LEU A 205 7.01 0.84 -9.34
C LEU A 205 8.33 1.35 -8.76
N PHE A 206 9.34 1.53 -9.60
CA PHE A 206 10.68 1.93 -9.16
C PHE A 206 11.25 3.00 -10.09
N VAL A 207 12.18 3.80 -9.56
CA VAL A 207 12.86 4.85 -10.33
C VAL A 207 13.92 4.23 -11.23
N ASP A 208 13.95 4.67 -12.48
CA ASP A 208 14.98 4.31 -13.47
C ASP A 208 16.26 5.12 -13.30
#